data_AF-A0A0K0DGV1-F1
#
_entry.id   AF-A0A0K0DGV1-F1
#
_cell.length_a   1.000
_cell.length_b   1.000
_cell.length_c   1.000
_cell.angle_alpha   90.00
_cell.angle_beta   90.00
_cell.angle_gamma   90.00
#
_symmetry.space_group_name_H-M   'P 1'
#
loop_
_entity.id
_entity.type
_entity.pdbx_description
1 polymer ?
#
loop_
_entity_poly.entity_id
_entity_poly.type
_entity_poly.pdbx_seq_one_letter_code
_entity_poly.pdbx_strand_id
1 'polypeptide(L)' 'MLADFDKACGTIGLRLNLKNTMFMKNGLVSFAPFTLNGANISEWSSYVYLGQKINMMDDLAPELSRRKRAAWKFSRTSRM' A
#
# COMPACT_ATOMS: atom_id res chain seq x y z
N MET A 1 -0.76 10.53 -6.38
CA MET A 1 -0.83 9.85 -5.06
C MET A 1 0.55 9.50 -4.51
N LEU A 2 1.33 8.59 -5.12
CA LEU A 2 2.68 8.26 -4.61
C LEU A 2 3.68 9.42 -4.76
N ALA A 3 3.63 10.16 -5.86
CA ALA A 3 4.44 11.37 -6.05
C ALA A 3 4.10 12.46 -5.02
N ASP A 4 2.81 12.64 -4.71
CA ASP A 4 2.35 13.58 -3.69
C ASP A 4 2.79 13.15 -2.29
N PHE A 5 2.78 11.85 -2.02
CA PHE A 5 3.27 11.27 -0.77
C PHE A 5 4.79 11.45 -0.63
N ASP A 6 5.57 11.19 -1.68
CA ASP A 6 7.02 11.42 -1.69
C ASP A 6 7.35 12.89 -1.46
N LYS A 7 6.62 13.81 -2.10
CA LYS A 7 6.74 15.25 -1.88
C LYS A 7 6.42 15.63 -0.42
N ALA A 8 5.37 15.06 0.16
CA ALA A 8 5.01 15.31 1.55
C ALA A 8 6.07 14.76 2.52
N CYS A 9 6.61 13.57 2.27
CA CYS A 9 7.74 13.01 3.02
C CYS A 9 8.95 13.95 2.97
N GLY A 10 9.33 14.42 1.78
CA GLY A 10 10.44 15.36 1.62
C GLY A 10 10.25 16.66 2.40
N THR A 11 9.00 17.14 2.52
CA THR A 11 8.67 18.34 3.32
C THR A 11 8.91 18.14 4.82
N ILE A 12 8.74 16.91 5.32
CA ILE A 12 8.92 16.55 6.73
C ILE A 12 10.36 16.03 6.99
N GLY A 13 11.23 16.02 5.97
CA GLY A 13 12.60 15.50 6.06
C GLY A 13 12.70 13.97 6.01
N LEU A 14 11.62 13.29 5.62
CA LEU A 14 11.61 11.85 5.39
C LEU A 14 11.95 11.54 3.94
N ARG A 15 12.69 10.44 3.73
CA ARG A 15 13.06 9.96 2.39
C ARG A 15 12.54 8.56 2.16
N LEU A 16 11.85 8.36 1.03
CA LEU A 16 11.41 7.04 0.60
C LEU A 16 12.58 6.18 0.13
N ASN A 17 12.63 4.93 0.61
CA ASN A 17 13.55 3.92 0.09
C ASN A 17 12.85 3.10 -0.99
N LEU A 18 13.02 3.52 -2.25
CA LEU A 18 12.38 2.90 -3.41
C LEU A 18 12.83 1.45 -3.66
N LYS A 19 14.03 1.05 -3.23
CA LYS A 19 14.52 -0.33 -3.38
C LYS A 19 13.75 -1.32 -2.51
N ASN A 20 13.37 -0.89 -1.31
CA ASN A 20 12.64 -1.73 -0.36
C ASN A 20 11.12 -1.51 -0.45
N THR A 21 10.68 -0.48 -1.17
CA THR A 21 9.27 -0.20 -1.39
C THR A 21 8.78 -1.08 -2.53
N MET A 22 7.84 -1.98 -2.24
CA MET A 22 7.14 -2.76 -3.24
C MET A 22 5.73 -2.22 -3.41
N PHE A 23 5.32 -2.06 -4.66
CA PHE A 23 3.98 -1.61 -5.00
C PHE A 23 3.03 -2.78 -5.15
N MET A 24 1.78 -2.57 -4.71
CA MET A 24 0.71 -3.54 -4.85
C MET A 24 -0.10 -3.25 -6.12
N LYS A 25 0.10 -4.04 -7.18
CA LYS A 25 -0.70 -3.88 -8.41
C LYS A 25 -2.14 -4.29 -8.18
N ASN A 26 -3.06 -3.53 -8.75
CA ASN A 26 -4.49 -3.81 -8.73
C ASN A 26 -5.04 -3.51 -10.13
N GLY A 27 -6.24 -4.01 -10.46
CA GLY A 27 -6.93 -3.69 -11.72
C GLY A 27 -7.27 -2.20 -11.89
N LEU A 28 -7.16 -1.42 -10.82
CA LEU A 28 -7.28 0.05 -10.84
C LEU A 28 -5.99 0.78 -11.22
N VAL A 29 -4.86 0.06 -11.23
CA VAL A 29 -3.55 0.62 -11.55
C VAL A 29 -3.18 0.16 -12.95
N SER A 30 -2.73 1.10 -13.79
CA SER A 30 -2.27 0.80 -15.14
C SER A 30 -1.24 -0.34 -15.13
N PHE A 31 -1.30 -1.23 -16.12
CA PHE A 31 -0.32 -2.31 -16.32
C PHE A 31 1.09 -1.81 -16.64
N ALA A 32 1.25 -0.51 -16.89
CA ALA A 32 2.55 0.11 -17.14
C ALA A 32 3.45 0.07 -15.88
N PRO A 33 4.77 -0.14 -16.04
CA PRO A 33 5.74 -0.02 -14.96
C PRO A 33 5.60 1.34 -14.25
N PHE A 34 5.50 1.30 -12.92
CA PHE A 34 5.37 2.52 -12.13
C PHE A 34 6.76 3.09 -11.81
N THR A 35 6.99 4.33 -12.24
CA THR A 35 8.23 5.06 -11.96
C THR A 35 7.96 6.17 -10.94
N LEU A 36 8.87 6.30 -9.97
CA LEU A 36 8.90 7.43 -9.04
C LEU A 36 10.33 7.98 -9.03
N ASN A 37 10.49 9.28 -9.30
CA ASN A 37 11.78 9.95 -9.42
C ASN A 37 12.76 9.23 -10.37
N GLY A 38 12.25 8.65 -11.47
CA GLY A 38 13.05 7.92 -12.46
C GLY A 38 13.47 6.50 -12.04
N ALA A 39 13.12 6.04 -10.84
CA ALA A 39 13.34 4.67 -10.41
C ALA A 39 12.06 3.83 -10.54
N ASN A 40 12.20 2.60 -11.05
CA ASN A 40 11.10 1.63 -11.10
C ASN A 40 10.84 1.08 -9.70
N ILE A 41 9.58 1.10 -9.27
CA ILE A 41 9.16 0.45 -8.03
C ILE A 41 8.88 -1.02 -8.35
N SER A 42 9.39 -1.95 -7.54
CA SER A 42 9.15 -3.37 -7.73
C SER A 42 7.70 -3.74 -7.43
N GLU A 43 7.16 -4.67 -8.21
CA GLU A 43 5.79 -5.16 -8.08
C GLU A 43 5.78 -6.41 -7.20
N TRP A 44 4.85 -6.51 -6.25
CA TRP A 44 4.53 -7.77 -5.57
C TRP A 44 3.31 -8.42 -6.25
N SER A 45 3.08 -9.73 -6.17
CA SER A 45 1.85 -10.40 -6.64
C SER A 45 0.97 -11.02 -5.52
N SER A 46 1.58 -11.48 -4.42
CA SER A 46 0.89 -12.03 -3.24
C SER A 46 1.70 -11.89 -1.94
N TYR A 47 1.09 -11.50 -0.83
CA TYR A 47 1.75 -11.39 0.48
C TYR A 47 1.00 -12.20 1.55
N VAL A 48 1.71 -12.72 2.56
CA VAL A 48 1.10 -13.47 3.66
C VAL A 48 0.93 -12.55 4.87
N TYR A 49 -0.31 -12.29 5.25
CA TYR A 49 -0.65 -11.46 6.41
C TYR A 49 -1.53 -12.24 7.38
N LEU A 50 -1.13 -12.31 8.65
CA LEU A 50 -1.84 -13.06 9.69
C LEU A 50 -2.13 -14.52 9.32
N GLY A 51 -1.20 -15.17 8.63
CA GLY A 51 -1.33 -16.56 8.18
C GLY A 51 -2.19 -16.75 6.92
N GLN A 52 -2.80 -15.68 6.38
CA GLN A 52 -3.56 -15.73 5.13
C GLN A 52 -2.71 -15.22 3.97
N LYS A 53 -2.56 -16.03 2.92
CA LYS A 53 -1.99 -15.58 1.64
C LYS A 53 -3.04 -14.71 0.94
N ILE A 54 -2.66 -13.49 0.62
CA ILE A 54 -3.52 -12.50 -0.05
C ILE A 54 -2.97 -12.33 -1.45
N ASN A 55 -3.75 -12.75 -2.45
CA ASN A 55 -3.41 -12.55 -3.86
C ASN A 55 -4.03 -11.23 -4.37
N MET A 56 -3.29 -10.54 -5.23
CA MET A 56 -3.65 -9.18 -5.66
C MET A 56 -4.88 -9.05 -6.55
N MET A 57 -5.19 -10.07 -7.36
CA MET A 57 -6.29 -9.99 -8.32
C MET A 57 -7.66 -10.07 -7.62
N ASP A 58 -7.78 -10.90 -6.59
CA ASP A 58 -9.09 -11.30 -6.06
C ASP A 58 -9.31 -10.87 -4.59
N ASP A 59 -8.25 -10.86 -3.76
CA ASP A 59 -8.39 -10.73 -2.31
C ASP A 59 -8.14 -9.31 -1.77
N LEU A 60 -7.68 -8.37 -2.61
CA LEU A 60 -7.20 -7.06 -2.16
C LEU A 60 -8.33 -6.14 -1.67
N ALA A 61 -9.42 -6.03 -2.45
CA ALA A 61 -10.58 -5.21 -2.08
C ALA A 61 -11.29 -5.69 -0.79
N PRO A 62 -11.57 -7.00 -0.61
CA PRO A 62 -12.13 -7.50 0.64
C PRO A 62 -11.16 -7.31 1.82
N GLU A 63 -9.84 -7.46 1.62
CA GLU A 63 -8.85 -7.21 2.69
C GLU A 63 -8.79 -5.75 3.12
N LEU A 64 -8.74 -4.81 2.16
CA LEU A 64 -8.76 -3.37 2.46
C LEU A 64 -10.04 -3.00 3.25
N SER A 65 -11.18 -3.58 2.89
CA SER A 65 -12.44 -3.41 3.61
C SER A 65 -12.39 -3.99 5.03
N ARG A 66 -11.73 -5.13 5.22
CA ARG A 66 -11.49 -5.73 6.55
C ARG A 66 -10.62 -4.82 7.42
N ARG A 67 -9.52 -4.30 6.89
CA ARG A 67 -8.61 -3.37 7.60
C ARG A 67 -9.30 -2.06 7.99
N LYS A 68 -10.08 -1.48 7.08
CA LYS A 68 -10.91 -0.29 7.39
C LYS A 68 -11.88 -0.57 8.54
N ARG A 69 -12.56 -1.72 8.53
CA ARG A 69 -13.45 -2.13 9.63
C ARG A 69 -12.69 -2.38 10.95
N ALA A 70 -11.52 -3.01 10.90
CA ALA A 70 -10.70 -3.25 12.08
C ALA A 70 -10.18 -1.96 12.72
N ALA A 71 -9.64 -1.03 11.90
CA ALA A 71 -9.20 0.29 12.35
C ALA A 71 -10.36 1.10 12.95
N TRP A 72 -11.54 1.03 12.33
CA TRP A 72 -12.73 1.69 12.86
C TRP A 72 -13.17 1.11 14.21
N LYS A 73 -13.21 -0.22 14.34
CA LYS A 73 -13.49 -0.89 15.63
C LYS A 73 -12.48 -0.46 16.70
N PHE A 74 -11.18 -0.48 16.37
CA PHE A 74 -10.12 -0.08 17.29
C PHE A 74 -10.26 1.38 17.77
N SER A 75 -10.62 2.30 16.87
CA SER A 75 -10.84 3.71 17.21
C SER A 75 -12.05 3.96 18.13
N ARG A 76 -13.03 3.03 18.16
CA ARG A 76 -14.15 3.09 19.10
C ARG A 76 -13.77 2.54 20.47
N THR A 77 -12.97 1.47 20.51
CA THR A 77 -12.54 0.86 21.77
C THR A 77 -11.53 1.72 22.54
N SER A 78 -10.69 2.51 21.86
CA SER A 78 -9.74 3.42 22.52
C SER A 78 -10.35 4.76 22.97
N ARG A 79 -11.65 4.98 22.70
CA ARG A 79 -12.39 6.21 23.05
C ARG A 79 -13.40 5.96 24.18
N MET A 80 -13.35 4.78 24.82
CA MET A 80 -14.02 4.45 26.08
C MET A 80 -12.99 4.41 27.20
#